data_AF-A0A504YBL2-F1
#
_entry.id   AF-A0A504YBL2-F1
#
_cell.length_a   1.000
_cell.length_b   1.000
_cell.length_c   1.000
_cell.angle_alpha   90.00
_cell.angle_beta   90.00
_cell.angle_gamma   90.00
#
_symmetry.space_group_name_H-M   'P 1'
#
loop_
_entity.id
_entity.type
_entity.pdbx_description
1 polymer ?
#
loop_
_entity_poly.entity_id
_entity_poly.type
_entity_poly.pdbx_seq_one_letter_code
_entity_poly.pdbx_strand_id
1 'polypeptide(L)'
;MHRIFPFPLQVHWYKGAVHVAVRREFVDYIFKSPLAHKLLSSLRQWEHYRRYRVFADEQYFSTLNNNPHVFNIPGSYTGNKTANGKLEFDVDLNNLSIIRHKVWSVNVSMCGTNYWVRSICMLGMRDLKTLKKSPSLFANKFIPAVEPEGYDQLEKWIARKVAYERINSKLHPSFDVSVYAKLDETVNHM
;
A
#
# COMPACT_ATOMS: atom_id res chain seq x y z
N MET A 1 15.68 -0.25 36.17
CA MET A 1 15.50 0.85 35.19
C MET A 1 16.52 0.69 34.07
N HIS A 2 16.13 0.16 32.92
CA HIS A 2 16.97 0.17 31.73
C HIS A 2 16.59 1.40 30.92
N ARG A 3 17.53 2.35 30.79
CA ARG A 3 17.40 3.48 29.87
C ARG A 3 17.36 2.92 28.45
N ILE A 4 16.15 2.71 27.95
CA ILE A 4 15.91 2.63 26.51
C ILE A 4 16.33 4.01 25.99
N PHE A 5 17.37 4.04 25.16
CA PHE A 5 17.89 5.26 24.53
C PHE A 5 16.72 6.17 24.12
N PRO A 6 16.75 7.48 24.43
CA PRO A 6 15.71 8.37 23.95
C PRO A 6 15.71 8.25 22.43
N PHE A 7 14.58 7.80 21.88
CA PHE A 7 14.43 7.62 20.45
C PHE A 7 14.67 9.01 19.83
N PRO A 8 15.77 9.25 19.08
CA PRO A 8 16.30 10.61 18.96
C PRO A 8 15.68 11.37 17.80
N LEU A 9 14.44 11.00 17.44
CA LEU A 9 13.60 11.63 16.44
C LEU A 9 12.23 11.80 17.11
N GLN A 10 11.72 13.03 17.17
CA GLN A 10 10.36 13.32 17.62
C GLN A 10 9.38 12.91 16.50
N VAL A 11 9.27 11.61 16.25
CA VAL A 11 8.45 11.03 15.18
C VAL A 11 7.38 10.12 15.75
N HIS A 12 6.20 10.15 15.15
CA HIS A 12 5.15 9.16 15.37
C HIS A 12 5.37 7.99 14.42
N TRP A 13 5.40 6.77 14.94
CA TRP A 13 5.52 5.59 14.08
C TRP A 13 4.16 5.23 13.52
N TYR A 14 4.14 4.99 12.22
CA TYR A 14 2.95 4.56 11.52
C TYR A 14 3.13 3.15 11.01
N LYS A 15 2.09 2.33 11.17
CA LYS A 15 1.96 1.06 10.46
C LYS A 15 1.25 1.32 9.14
N GLY A 16 1.65 0.63 8.08
CA GLY A 16 1.00 0.67 6.78
C GLY A 16 1.43 -0.47 5.88
N ALA A 17 1.25 -0.29 4.56
CA ALA A 17 1.55 -1.32 3.59
C ALA A 17 3.05 -1.37 3.22
N VAL A 18 3.58 -2.60 3.05
CA VAL A 18 4.95 -2.83 2.55
C VAL A 18 5.16 -2.33 1.11
N HIS A 19 4.07 -2.24 0.34
CA HIS A 19 4.14 -1.85 -1.07
C HIS A 19 3.63 -0.43 -1.22
N VAL A 20 4.47 0.43 -1.77
CA VAL A 20 4.23 1.87 -1.88
C VAL A 20 4.38 2.32 -3.33
N ALA A 21 3.68 3.41 -3.68
CA ALA A 21 3.99 4.21 -4.85
C ALA A 21 4.44 5.57 -4.35
N VAL A 22 5.69 5.93 -4.66
CA VAL A 22 6.31 7.16 -4.16
C VAL A 22 6.97 7.91 -5.30
N ARG A 23 7.12 9.23 -5.15
CA ARG A 23 7.82 10.06 -6.13
C ARG A 23 9.32 9.80 -6.13
N ARG A 24 10.00 10.21 -7.19
CA ARG A 24 11.45 10.05 -7.32
C ARG A 24 12.22 10.75 -6.20
N GLU A 25 11.76 11.91 -5.77
CA GLU A 25 12.33 12.71 -4.69
C GLU A 25 12.27 11.97 -3.35
N PHE A 26 11.21 11.21 -3.11
CA PHE A 26 11.11 10.34 -1.94
C PHE A 26 12.18 9.24 -1.98
N VAL A 27 12.39 8.64 -3.15
CA VAL A 27 13.44 7.64 -3.36
C VAL A 27 14.82 8.26 -3.15
N ASP A 28 15.07 9.45 -3.71
CA ASP A 28 16.32 10.18 -3.50
C ASP A 28 16.55 10.48 -2.00
N TYR A 29 15.49 10.85 -1.27
CA TYR A 29 15.55 11.12 0.16
C TYR A 29 15.95 9.89 0.97
N ILE A 30 15.33 8.73 0.73
CA ILE A 30 15.62 7.52 1.52
C ILE A 30 17.07 7.04 1.38
N PHE A 31 17.74 7.34 0.25
CA PHE A 31 19.13 6.98 0.01
C PHE A 31 20.14 7.99 0.55
N LYS A 32 19.75 9.28 0.62
CA LYS A 32 20.69 10.37 0.92
C LYS A 32 20.53 10.92 2.33
N SER A 33 19.34 10.85 2.92
CA SER A 33 19.02 11.50 4.18
C SER A 33 19.59 10.74 5.38
N PRO A 34 20.41 11.38 6.23
CA PRO A 34 20.81 10.82 7.52
C PRO A 34 19.61 10.53 8.43
N LEU A 35 18.52 11.29 8.32
CA LEU A 35 17.30 11.07 9.11
C LEU A 35 16.58 9.78 8.69
N ALA A 36 16.53 9.50 7.39
CA ALA A 36 15.96 8.25 6.88
C ALA A 36 16.76 7.03 7.36
N HIS A 37 18.10 7.08 7.22
CA HIS A 37 18.98 6.02 7.73
C HIS A 37 18.88 5.84 9.25
N LYS A 38 18.75 6.93 9.99
CA LYS A 38 18.55 6.92 11.44
C LYS A 38 17.23 6.26 11.81
N LEU A 39 16.13 6.57 11.12
CA LEU A 39 14.85 5.89 11.33
C LEU A 39 14.98 4.38 11.11
N LEU A 40 15.55 3.96 9.98
CA LEU A 40 15.73 2.53 9.65
C LEU A 40 16.56 1.80 10.73
N SER A 41 17.67 2.40 11.13
CA SER A 41 18.54 1.85 12.18
C SER A 41 17.79 1.73 13.51
N SER A 42 16.97 2.72 13.83
CA SER A 42 16.23 2.75 15.08
C SER A 42 15.07 1.72 15.10
N LEU A 43 14.40 1.49 13.97
CA LEU A 43 13.42 0.39 13.82
C LEU A 43 14.07 -0.98 14.03
N ARG A 44 15.23 -1.22 13.39
CA ARG A 44 16.01 -2.46 13.55
C ARG A 44 16.47 -2.68 14.99
N GLN A 45 16.98 -1.62 15.62
CA GLN A 45 17.46 -1.67 16.99
C GLN A 45 16.31 -1.95 17.97
N TRP A 46 15.13 -1.37 17.73
CA TRP A 46 13.95 -1.65 18.52
C TRP A 46 13.48 -3.10 18.41
N GLU A 47 13.43 -3.64 17.18
CA GLU A 47 13.10 -5.04 16.94
C GLU A 47 14.05 -5.98 17.70
N HIS A 48 15.34 -5.68 17.63
CA HIS A 48 16.38 -6.43 18.34
C HIS A 48 16.21 -6.39 19.86
N TYR A 49 16.04 -5.19 20.45
CA TYR A 49 15.97 -5.05 21.91
C TYR A 49 14.65 -5.49 22.51
N ARG A 50 13.52 -5.17 21.87
CA ARG A 50 12.20 -5.51 22.41
C ARG A 50 11.83 -6.98 22.16
N ARG A 51 12.59 -7.69 21.32
CA ARG A 51 12.24 -9.03 20.82
C ARG A 51 10.81 -9.10 20.30
N TYR A 52 10.33 -7.98 19.77
CA TYR A 52 8.97 -7.81 19.26
C TYR A 52 9.09 -7.41 17.80
N ARG A 53 8.41 -8.16 16.91
CA ARG A 53 8.39 -7.88 15.48
C ARG A 53 7.66 -6.57 15.26
N VAL A 54 8.44 -5.53 14.96
CA VAL A 54 7.91 -4.24 14.50
C VAL A 54 7.70 -4.19 13.00
N PHE A 55 8.09 -5.23 12.26
CA PHE A 55 7.91 -5.34 10.80
C PHE A 55 8.34 -4.05 10.12
N ALA A 56 9.65 -3.80 10.10
CA ALA A 56 10.19 -2.52 9.63
C ALA A 56 9.71 -2.14 8.22
N ASP A 57 9.43 -3.13 7.37
CA ASP A 57 8.84 -2.97 6.04
C ASP A 57 7.38 -2.47 6.07
N GLU A 58 6.61 -2.81 7.12
CA GLU A 58 5.26 -2.28 7.37
C GLU A 58 5.26 -0.94 8.13
N GLN A 59 6.43 -0.39 8.49
CA GLN A 59 6.50 0.85 9.28
C GLN A 59 7.35 1.95 8.66
N TYR A 60 8.43 1.60 7.95
CA TYR A 60 9.43 2.56 7.49
C TYR A 60 8.85 3.60 6.54
N PHE A 61 8.22 3.16 5.45
CA PHE A 61 7.68 4.06 4.43
C PHE A 61 6.54 4.92 4.98
N SER A 62 5.58 4.31 5.69
CA SER A 62 4.49 5.05 6.34
C SER A 62 5.02 6.04 7.36
N THR A 63 6.03 5.71 8.16
CA THR A 63 6.60 6.66 9.12
C THR A 63 7.28 7.84 8.42
N LEU A 64 8.02 7.61 7.34
CA LEU A 64 8.60 8.70 6.53
C LEU A 64 7.53 9.59 5.89
N ASN A 65 6.52 8.98 5.27
CA ASN A 65 5.46 9.68 4.54
C ASN A 65 4.62 10.58 5.44
N ASN A 66 4.50 10.25 6.72
CA ASN A 66 3.49 10.81 7.59
C ASN A 66 4.03 11.64 8.75
N ASN A 67 5.34 11.92 8.74
CA ASN A 67 5.95 12.91 9.63
C ASN A 67 6.58 14.04 8.78
N PRO A 68 5.76 14.80 8.01
CA PRO A 68 6.27 15.87 7.14
C PRO A 68 7.07 16.93 7.91
N HIS A 69 6.67 17.21 9.16
CA HIS A 69 7.34 18.13 10.08
C HIS A 69 8.79 17.73 10.45
N VAL A 70 9.16 16.45 10.31
CA VAL A 70 10.52 15.96 10.59
C VAL A 70 11.30 15.73 9.31
N PHE A 71 10.69 15.03 8.34
CA PHE A 71 11.43 14.53 7.19
C PHE A 71 11.38 15.47 5.98
N ASN A 72 10.34 16.32 5.88
CA ASN A 72 10.15 17.28 4.80
C ASN A 72 10.39 16.69 3.40
N ILE A 73 9.77 15.53 3.11
CA ILE A 73 9.92 14.82 1.83
C ILE A 73 8.83 15.29 0.86
N PRO A 74 9.16 15.72 -0.37
CA PRO A 74 8.15 16.05 -1.37
C PRO A 74 7.17 14.90 -1.62
N GLY A 75 5.88 15.18 -1.60
CA GLY A 75 4.82 14.17 -1.69
C GLY A 75 4.44 13.49 -0.38
N SER A 76 5.08 13.81 0.75
CA SER A 76 4.63 13.32 2.06
C SER A 76 3.27 13.91 2.45
N TYR A 77 2.46 13.10 3.12
CA TYR A 77 1.10 13.43 3.54
C TYR A 77 1.08 14.51 4.64
N THR A 78 0.20 15.50 4.49
CA THR A 78 0.03 16.64 5.40
C THR A 78 -1.36 16.72 6.04
N GLY A 79 -2.29 15.83 5.68
CA GLY A 79 -3.66 15.85 6.18
C GLY A 79 -3.80 15.40 7.64
N ASN A 80 -5.01 15.56 8.17
CA ASN A 80 -5.31 15.23 9.57
C ASN A 80 -5.68 13.74 9.73
N LYS A 81 -4.77 12.98 10.34
CA LYS A 81 -4.94 11.54 10.57
C LYS A 81 -5.98 11.16 11.61
N THR A 82 -6.25 12.02 12.59
CA THR A 82 -7.21 11.73 13.66
C THR A 82 -8.63 12.14 13.27
N ALA A 83 -8.80 13.08 12.33
CA ALA A 83 -10.12 13.53 11.87
C ALA A 83 -10.92 12.42 11.14
N ASN A 84 -10.24 11.45 10.53
CA ASN A 84 -10.91 10.41 9.75
C ASN A 84 -11.13 9.09 10.51
N GLY A 85 -10.75 8.99 11.79
CA GLY A 85 -10.82 7.74 12.58
C GLY A 85 -9.94 6.59 12.05
N LYS A 86 -9.45 6.70 10.81
CA LYS A 86 -8.48 5.80 10.18
C LYS A 86 -7.10 6.13 10.69
N LEU A 87 -6.73 5.51 11.80
CA LEU A 87 -5.34 5.12 11.93
C LEU A 87 -5.01 4.33 10.66
N GLU A 88 -3.86 4.61 10.06
CA GLU A 88 -3.27 3.88 8.91
C GLU A 88 -3.10 2.35 9.18
N PHE A 89 -3.58 1.86 10.33
CA PHE A 89 -3.94 0.48 10.61
C PHE A 89 -5.03 -0.08 9.67
N ASP A 90 -5.91 0.76 9.16
CA ASP A 90 -6.94 0.35 8.23
C ASP A 90 -6.38 0.38 6.80
N VAL A 91 -5.67 -0.71 6.50
CA VAL A 91 -6.09 -1.53 5.36
C VAL A 91 -7.58 -1.78 5.59
N ASP A 92 -8.42 -0.80 5.21
CA ASP A 92 -9.83 -0.74 5.53
C ASP A 92 -10.39 -2.16 5.51
N LEU A 93 -11.09 -2.56 6.55
CA LEU A 93 -11.91 -3.76 6.50
C LEU A 93 -12.93 -3.67 5.33
N ASN A 94 -13.14 -2.45 4.79
CA ASN A 94 -13.87 -2.10 3.56
C ASN A 94 -13.04 -2.02 2.25
N ASN A 95 -11.75 -2.35 2.32
CA ASN A 95 -10.94 -2.99 1.28
C ASN A 95 -10.72 -2.24 -0.04
N LEU A 96 -10.17 -1.02 0.01
CA LEU A 96 -9.69 -0.31 -1.18
C LEU A 96 -8.30 0.33 -0.97
N SER A 97 -7.24 -0.49 -0.97
CA SER A 97 -5.89 0.07 -1.15
C SER A 97 -5.65 0.35 -2.62
N ILE A 98 -5.48 1.62 -2.97
CA ILE A 98 -5.20 2.08 -4.33
C ILE A 98 -3.93 1.43 -4.91
N ILE A 99 -2.95 1.11 -4.06
CA ILE A 99 -1.73 0.42 -4.52
C ILE A 99 -2.01 -1.04 -4.80
N ARG A 100 -2.76 -1.73 -3.93
CA ARG A 100 -2.91 -3.18 -4.03
C ARG A 100 -4.21 -3.71 -3.48
N HIS A 101 -5.02 -4.30 -4.35
CA HIS A 101 -6.16 -5.12 -3.97
C HIS A 101 -5.67 -6.38 -3.24
N LYS A 102 -6.16 -6.58 -2.02
CA LYS A 102 -5.97 -7.80 -1.22
C LYS A 102 -7.31 -8.20 -0.65
N VAL A 103 -7.53 -9.49 -0.42
CA VAL A 103 -8.66 -9.95 0.39
C VAL A 103 -8.09 -10.70 1.57
N TRP A 104 -8.36 -10.20 2.76
CA TRP A 104 -7.98 -10.83 4.02
C TRP A 104 -9.06 -11.80 4.49
N SER A 105 -8.68 -12.83 5.25
CA SER A 105 -9.61 -13.87 5.74
C SER A 105 -10.71 -13.37 6.67
N VAL A 106 -10.65 -12.11 7.12
CA VAL A 106 -11.75 -11.44 7.81
C VAL A 106 -12.93 -11.14 6.87
N ASN A 107 -12.68 -11.06 5.56
CA ASN A 107 -13.66 -10.80 4.51
C ASN A 107 -13.94 -12.07 3.70
N VAL A 108 -14.37 -13.16 4.37
CA VAL A 108 -14.45 -14.51 3.78
C VAL A 108 -15.29 -14.54 2.49
N SER A 109 -16.41 -13.81 2.46
CA SER A 109 -17.34 -13.76 1.32
C SER A 109 -16.76 -13.10 0.06
N MET A 110 -15.62 -12.41 0.18
CA MET A 110 -14.97 -11.72 -0.93
C MET A 110 -13.93 -12.56 -1.66
N CYS A 111 -13.59 -13.75 -1.18
CA CYS A 111 -12.61 -14.63 -1.82
C CYS A 111 -13.29 -15.65 -2.74
N GLY A 112 -13.24 -15.43 -4.05
CA GLY A 112 -13.95 -16.23 -5.04
C GLY A 112 -13.51 -17.71 -5.09
N THR A 113 -12.24 -17.98 -4.82
CA THR A 113 -11.66 -19.33 -4.80
C THR A 113 -11.87 -20.06 -3.46
N ASN A 114 -12.21 -19.31 -2.41
CA ASN A 114 -12.20 -19.77 -1.01
C ASN A 114 -10.86 -20.41 -0.57
N TYR A 115 -9.75 -20.09 -1.24
CA TYR A 115 -8.44 -20.65 -0.94
C TYR A 115 -7.54 -19.59 -0.30
N TRP A 116 -7.01 -19.90 0.89
CA TRP A 116 -6.33 -18.94 1.76
C TRP A 116 -4.91 -19.39 2.09
N VAL A 117 -3.93 -18.49 1.99
CA VAL A 117 -2.55 -18.74 2.42
C VAL A 117 -2.11 -17.58 3.30
N ARG A 118 -1.79 -17.87 4.58
CA ARG A 118 -1.41 -16.87 5.58
C ARG A 118 -2.42 -15.71 5.66
N SER A 119 -3.71 -16.06 5.75
CA SER A 119 -4.84 -15.13 5.85
C SER A 119 -5.08 -14.23 4.64
N ILE A 120 -4.45 -14.50 3.49
CA ILE A 120 -4.68 -13.80 2.22
C ILE A 120 -5.37 -14.74 1.24
N CYS A 121 -6.38 -14.23 0.53
CA CYS A 121 -7.06 -14.95 -0.55
C CYS A 121 -6.13 -15.16 -1.75
N MET A 122 -6.11 -16.37 -2.29
CA MET A 122 -5.52 -16.63 -3.60
C MET A 122 -6.60 -16.38 -4.66
N LEU A 123 -6.48 -15.27 -5.39
CA LEU A 123 -7.44 -14.80 -6.37
C LEU A 123 -7.56 -15.76 -7.56
N GLY A 124 -8.75 -15.88 -8.14
CA GLY A 124 -9.06 -16.73 -9.28
C GLY A 124 -10.16 -16.17 -10.18
N MET A 125 -10.86 -17.05 -10.89
CA MET A 125 -11.82 -16.69 -11.93
C MET A 125 -13.01 -15.88 -11.40
N ARG A 126 -13.52 -16.26 -10.22
CA ARG A 126 -14.69 -15.59 -9.60
C ARG A 126 -14.38 -14.18 -9.10
N ASP A 127 -13.10 -13.86 -8.88
CA ASP A 127 -12.66 -12.53 -8.42
C ASP A 127 -12.56 -11.51 -9.56
N LEU A 128 -12.51 -11.96 -10.82
CA LEU A 128 -12.29 -11.12 -12.00
C LEU A 128 -13.30 -9.97 -12.13
N LYS A 129 -14.56 -10.19 -11.77
CA LYS A 129 -15.60 -9.15 -11.83
C LYS A 129 -15.26 -7.97 -10.91
N THR A 130 -14.75 -8.27 -9.72
CA THR A 130 -14.34 -7.26 -8.74
C THR A 130 -13.03 -6.61 -9.15
N LEU A 131 -12.04 -7.40 -9.57
CA LEU A 131 -10.73 -6.90 -9.98
C LEU A 131 -10.80 -5.93 -11.16
N LYS A 132 -11.62 -6.22 -12.17
CA LYS A 132 -11.79 -5.35 -13.36
C LYS A 132 -12.44 -3.99 -13.04
N LYS A 133 -13.10 -3.87 -11.88
CA LYS A 133 -13.73 -2.64 -11.39
C LYS A 133 -12.91 -1.95 -10.29
N SER A 134 -11.89 -2.62 -9.76
CA SER A 134 -11.10 -2.07 -8.68
C SER A 134 -10.27 -0.88 -9.20
N PRO A 135 -10.18 0.22 -8.43
CA PRO A 135 -9.22 1.28 -8.71
C PRO A 135 -7.81 0.95 -8.18
N SER A 136 -7.59 -0.28 -7.70
CA SER A 136 -6.25 -0.69 -7.27
C SER A 136 -5.35 -0.91 -8.49
N LEU A 137 -4.12 -0.42 -8.42
CA LEU A 137 -3.12 -0.57 -9.48
C LEU A 137 -2.62 -2.01 -9.63
N PHE A 138 -2.53 -2.74 -8.52
CA PHE A 138 -2.09 -4.13 -8.47
C PHE A 138 -3.07 -5.00 -7.71
N ALA A 139 -2.98 -6.31 -7.89
CA ALA A 139 -3.76 -7.30 -7.14
C ALA A 139 -2.85 -8.33 -6.48
N ASN A 140 -3.28 -8.86 -5.34
CA ASN A 140 -2.57 -9.90 -4.60
C ASN A 140 -3.57 -10.83 -3.89
N LYS A 141 -3.41 -12.16 -3.95
CA LYS A 141 -2.30 -12.94 -4.54
C LYS A 141 -2.82 -13.87 -5.64
N PHE A 142 -2.09 -14.02 -6.74
CA PHE A 142 -2.27 -15.13 -7.69
C PHE A 142 -1.14 -16.15 -7.48
N ILE A 143 -1.45 -17.44 -7.62
CA ILE A 143 -0.43 -18.52 -7.67
C ILE A 143 -0.77 -19.53 -8.76
N PRO A 144 0.23 -20.14 -9.41
CA PRO A 144 -0.01 -21.12 -10.48
C PRO A 144 -0.87 -22.32 -10.05
N ALA A 145 -0.85 -22.67 -8.77
CA ALA A 145 -1.59 -23.82 -8.23
C ALA A 145 -3.09 -23.54 -7.96
N VAL A 146 -3.56 -22.30 -8.11
CA VAL A 146 -4.95 -21.92 -7.82
C VAL A 146 -5.50 -21.16 -9.01
N GLU A 147 -6.38 -21.82 -9.77
CA GLU A 147 -7.10 -21.26 -10.92
C GLU A 147 -6.24 -20.34 -11.80
N PRO A 148 -5.15 -20.84 -12.41
CA PRO A 148 -4.25 -20.03 -13.24
C PRO A 148 -4.98 -19.30 -14.38
N GLU A 149 -6.11 -19.84 -14.84
CA GLU A 149 -6.98 -19.22 -15.84
C GLU A 149 -7.49 -17.84 -15.38
N GLY A 150 -7.68 -17.64 -14.07
CA GLY A 150 -8.04 -16.34 -13.50
C GLY A 150 -6.98 -15.29 -13.77
N TYR A 151 -5.70 -15.64 -13.64
CA TYR A 151 -4.59 -14.77 -13.99
C TYR A 151 -4.58 -14.46 -15.49
N ASP A 152 -4.68 -15.49 -16.33
CA ASP A 152 -4.66 -15.34 -17.80
C ASP A 152 -5.80 -14.46 -18.32
N GLN A 153 -7.00 -14.58 -17.74
CA GLN A 153 -8.15 -13.77 -18.14
C GLN A 153 -8.03 -12.32 -17.68
N LEU A 154 -7.36 -12.06 -16.56
CA LEU A 154 -7.04 -10.70 -16.13
C LEU A 154 -6.01 -10.08 -17.08
N GLU A 155 -4.95 -10.81 -17.43
CA GLU A 155 -3.93 -10.37 -18.39
C GLU A 155 -4.56 -10.05 -19.76
N LYS A 156 -5.37 -10.96 -20.31
CA LYS A 156 -6.09 -10.75 -21.58
C LYS A 156 -7.00 -9.51 -21.52
N TRP A 157 -7.63 -9.24 -20.37
CA TRP A 157 -8.44 -8.05 -20.19
C TRP A 157 -7.59 -6.76 -20.18
N ILE A 158 -6.46 -6.74 -19.49
CA ILE A 158 -5.52 -5.62 -19.49
C ILE A 158 -4.99 -5.36 -20.91
N ALA A 159 -4.59 -6.41 -21.64
CA ALA A 159 -4.11 -6.28 -23.02
C ALA A 159 -5.16 -5.66 -23.94
N ARG A 160 -6.43 -6.07 -23.82
CA ARG A 160 -7.55 -5.46 -24.57
C ARG A 160 -7.79 -4.01 -24.19
N LYS A 161 -7.66 -3.67 -22.90
CA LYS A 161 -7.77 -2.30 -22.42
C LYS A 161 -6.72 -1.40 -23.05
N VAL A 162 -5.45 -1.83 -23.05
CA VAL A 162 -4.33 -1.11 -23.67
C VAL A 162 -4.53 -0.97 -25.19
N ALA A 163 -4.98 -2.03 -25.86
CA ALA A 163 -5.28 -1.98 -27.30
C ALA A 163 -6.37 -0.95 -27.61
N TYR A 164 -7.45 -0.92 -26.83
CA TYR A 164 -8.49 0.10 -26.94
C TYR A 164 -7.92 1.51 -26.78
N GLU A 165 -7.12 1.75 -25.74
CA GLU A 165 -6.54 3.06 -25.45
C GLU A 165 -5.62 3.54 -26.57
N ARG A 166 -4.82 2.64 -27.13
CA ARG A 166 -3.94 2.92 -28.26
C ARG A 166 -4.70 3.28 -29.53
N ILE A 167 -5.77 2.54 -29.86
CA ILE A 167 -6.55 2.76 -31.08
C ILE A 167 -7.34 4.07 -31.00
N ASN A 168 -7.89 4.37 -29.83
CA ASN A 168 -8.80 5.49 -29.65
C ASN A 168 -8.11 6.76 -29.12
N SER A 169 -6.82 6.71 -28.80
CA SER A 169 -6.05 7.79 -28.18
C SER A 169 -6.73 8.42 -26.96
N LYS A 170 -7.45 7.59 -26.18
CA LYS A 170 -8.18 7.99 -24.97
C LYS A 170 -8.21 6.85 -23.97
N LEU A 171 -8.30 7.18 -22.69
CA LEU A 171 -8.41 6.20 -21.60
C LEU A 171 -9.62 5.29 -21.79
N HIS A 172 -9.48 4.02 -21.43
CA HIS A 172 -10.57 3.08 -21.48
C HIS A 172 -11.66 3.51 -20.48
N PRO A 173 -12.97 3.41 -20.80
CA PRO A 173 -14.05 3.87 -19.92
C PRO A 173 -14.08 3.24 -18.52
N SER A 174 -13.41 2.10 -18.33
CA SER A 174 -13.26 1.47 -17.02
C SER A 174 -12.18 2.10 -16.13
N PHE A 175 -11.44 3.11 -16.59
CA PHE A 175 -10.39 3.79 -15.83
C PHE A 175 -10.85 5.19 -15.45
N ASP A 176 -11.34 5.32 -14.21
CA ASP A 176 -11.76 6.60 -13.66
C ASP A 176 -10.59 7.33 -13.00
N VAL A 177 -10.05 8.33 -13.70
CA VAL A 177 -8.97 9.19 -13.19
C VAL A 177 -9.39 10.02 -11.99
N SER A 178 -10.68 10.30 -11.83
CA SER A 178 -11.18 11.16 -10.77
C SER A 178 -11.05 10.51 -9.39
N VAL A 179 -11.03 9.17 -9.33
CA VAL A 179 -10.75 8.42 -8.10
C VAL A 179 -9.37 8.79 -7.57
N TYR A 180 -8.35 8.80 -8.42
CA TYR A 180 -6.98 9.10 -8.02
C TYR A 180 -6.76 10.57 -7.71
N ALA A 181 -7.43 11.48 -8.43
CA ALA A 181 -7.30 12.92 -8.21
C ALA A 181 -7.96 13.42 -6.91
N LYS A 182 -8.83 12.60 -6.32
CA LYS A 182 -9.60 12.94 -5.10
C LYS A 182 -9.12 12.21 -3.86
N LEU A 183 -8.06 11.40 -3.96
CA LEU A 183 -7.52 10.71 -2.78
C LEU A 183 -6.99 11.75 -1.81
N ASP A 184 -7.22 11.52 -0.53
CA ASP A 184 -6.76 12.42 0.53
C ASP A 184 -5.24 12.57 0.47
N GLU A 185 -4.53 11.49 0.17
CA GLU A 185 -3.08 11.44 -0.03
C GLU A 185 -2.62 12.23 -1.26
N THR A 186 -3.48 12.42 -2.27
CA THR A 186 -3.18 13.24 -3.45
C THR A 186 -3.56 14.69 -3.30
N VAL A 187 -4.47 15.02 -2.38
CA VAL A 187 -4.90 16.42 -2.16
C VAL A 187 -4.09 17.05 -1.03
N ASN A 188 -3.81 16.29 0.03
CA ASN A 188 -3.14 16.76 1.24
C ASN A 188 -1.71 16.21 1.32
N HIS A 189 -0.84 16.74 0.48
CA HIS A 189 0.59 16.42 0.46
C HIS A 189 1.46 17.68 0.31
N MET A 190 2.75 17.57 0.64
CA MET A 190 3.76 18.63 0.40
C MET A 190 4.24 18.69 -1.05
#